data_AF-A0A1S4AFM3-F1
#
_entry.id   AF-A0A1S4AFM3-F1
#
_cell.length_a   1.000
_cell.length_b   1.000
_cell.length_c   1.000
_cell.angle_alpha   90.00
_cell.angle_beta   90.00
_cell.angle_gamma   90.00
#
_symmetry.space_group_name_H-M   'P 1'
#
loop_
_entity.id
_entity.type
_entity.pdbx_description
1 polymer ?
#
loop_
_entity_poly.entity_id
_entity_poly.type
_entity_poly.pdbx_seq_one_letter_code
_entity_poly.pdbx_strand_id
1 'polypeptide(L)'
;MTLWWLHSRAMSFYIGREASKLWKRVCAETATEISLLAENWKYIFGGLTFQYIHGLAARGVHYIHRPGPTLQDVGFFLLPELGQDKGYISETLFTTIFLSFVLWTFHPFIFKIKKIYTVLIWCRVLAFLVACQFLRIITFYSTQLPGPNYHCREGSKLATLPSPNSVLEVLLINCEIYFTLLTVVFQLFLLQCAYAIDVYECAVPRGLLYGCGDLIFSSHMIFSLVFVRTYHKYGTRRIIKLCAWLAVIAQSILIVASRKHYTVDVVVAWYTVNLAVFFVDKQLPELPDRTSAALFLPLSKDSKTKEENNKPLNGNSAEWL
;
A
#
# COMPACT_ATOMS: atom_id res chain seq x y z
N MET A 1 27.51 -40.72 -12.55
CA MET A 1 26.12 -40.68 -12.03
C MET A 1 26.03 -40.43 -10.53
N THR A 2 26.92 -40.98 -9.70
CA THR A 2 26.90 -40.86 -8.22
C THR A 2 27.27 -39.46 -7.68
N LEU A 3 28.22 -38.76 -8.30
CA LEU A 3 28.65 -37.42 -7.85
C LEU A 3 27.55 -36.36 -7.99
N TRP A 4 26.80 -36.42 -9.10
CA TRP A 4 25.68 -35.50 -9.38
C TRP A 4 24.50 -35.75 -8.43
N TRP A 5 24.26 -37.02 -8.06
CA TRP A 5 23.23 -37.41 -7.09
C TRP A 5 23.56 -36.92 -5.66
N LEU A 6 24.83 -37.03 -5.25
CA LEU A 6 25.31 -36.49 -3.97
C LEU A 6 25.27 -34.96 -3.93
N HIS A 7 25.64 -34.29 -5.03
CA HIS A 7 25.56 -32.83 -5.16
C HIS A 7 24.11 -32.35 -5.07
N SER A 8 23.17 -33.00 -5.78
CA SER A 8 21.73 -32.69 -5.70
C SER A 8 21.16 -32.90 -4.29
N ARG A 9 21.57 -33.95 -3.57
CA ARG A 9 21.16 -34.17 -2.17
C ARG A 9 21.73 -33.11 -1.22
N ALA A 10 23.00 -32.73 -1.36
CA ALA A 10 23.63 -31.70 -0.55
C ALA A 10 23.00 -30.31 -0.80
N MET A 11 22.70 -29.99 -2.06
CA MET A 11 21.99 -28.77 -2.46
C MET A 11 20.58 -28.73 -1.86
N SER A 12 19.82 -29.84 -1.93
CA SER A 12 18.48 -29.97 -1.33
C SER A 12 18.52 -29.80 0.20
N PHE A 13 19.51 -30.39 0.88
CA PHE A 13 19.67 -30.27 2.33
C PHE A 13 20.06 -28.84 2.74
N TYR A 14 20.91 -28.16 1.96
CA TYR A 14 21.28 -26.76 2.17
C TYR A 14 20.06 -25.84 1.96
N ILE A 15 19.29 -26.05 0.90
CA ILE A 15 18.04 -25.33 0.63
C ILE A 15 17.03 -25.54 1.76
N GLY A 16 16.86 -26.76 2.26
CA GLY A 16 15.98 -27.06 3.39
C GLY A 16 16.42 -26.38 4.70
N ARG A 17 17.73 -26.30 4.94
CA ARG A 17 18.28 -25.62 6.13
C ARG A 17 18.15 -24.10 6.05
N GLU A 18 18.39 -23.50 4.89
CA GLU A 18 18.18 -22.07 4.68
C GLU A 18 16.69 -21.69 4.70
N ALA A 19 15.82 -22.53 4.14
CA ALA A 19 14.36 -22.38 4.24
C ALA A 19 13.89 -22.47 5.70
N SER A 20 14.42 -23.41 6.50
CA SER A 20 14.13 -23.51 7.94
C SER A 20 14.55 -22.25 8.71
N LYS A 21 15.72 -21.68 8.41
CA LYS A 21 16.20 -20.42 9.03
C LYS A 21 15.34 -19.22 8.61
N LEU A 22 14.99 -19.13 7.34
CA LEU A 22 14.10 -18.10 6.82
C LEU A 22 12.71 -18.20 7.46
N TRP A 23 12.16 -19.41 7.55
CA TRP A 23 10.86 -19.68 8.18
C TRP A 23 10.83 -19.24 9.64
N LYS A 24 11.81 -19.66 10.45
CA LYS A 24 11.90 -19.24 11.86
C LYS A 24 11.98 -17.72 12.01
N ARG A 25 12.71 -17.04 11.11
CA ARG A 25 12.78 -15.58 11.09
C ARG A 25 11.44 -14.96 10.75
N VAL A 26 10.82 -15.42 9.68
CA VAL A 26 9.51 -14.96 9.25
C VAL A 26 8.52 -15.09 10.41
N CYS A 27 8.45 -16.24 11.07
CA CYS A 27 7.59 -16.43 12.24
C CYS A 27 7.89 -15.42 13.37
N ALA A 28 9.17 -15.15 13.67
CA ALA A 28 9.54 -14.19 14.71
C ALA A 28 9.20 -12.73 14.34
N GLU A 29 9.44 -12.32 13.09
CA GLU A 29 9.03 -10.99 12.61
C GLU A 29 7.52 -10.85 12.62
N THR A 30 6.80 -11.85 12.10
CA THR A 30 5.34 -11.87 12.05
C THR A 30 4.75 -11.82 13.45
N ALA A 31 5.31 -12.53 14.43
CA ALA A 31 4.84 -12.44 15.82
C ALA A 31 4.99 -11.01 16.39
N THR A 32 6.11 -10.34 16.10
CA THR A 32 6.33 -8.95 16.54
C THR A 32 5.39 -7.98 15.83
N GLU A 33 5.23 -8.10 14.51
CA GLU A 33 4.31 -7.27 13.74
C GLU A 33 2.85 -7.50 14.16
N ILE A 34 2.44 -8.73 14.49
CA ILE A 34 1.11 -9.04 15.05
C ILE A 34 0.91 -8.32 16.38
N SER A 35 1.91 -8.35 17.28
CA SER A 35 1.80 -7.64 18.56
C SER A 35 1.64 -6.13 18.36
N LEU A 36 2.42 -5.51 17.46
CA LEU A 36 2.29 -4.10 17.12
C LEU A 36 0.96 -3.77 16.44
N LEU A 37 0.45 -4.68 15.60
CA LEU A 37 -0.86 -4.55 14.98
C LEU A 37 -1.97 -4.60 16.03
N ALA A 38 -1.87 -5.51 17.01
CA ALA A 38 -2.82 -5.62 18.10
C ALA A 38 -2.82 -4.39 19.03
N GLU A 39 -1.68 -3.70 19.17
CA GLU A 39 -1.61 -2.44 19.91
C GLU A 39 -2.19 -1.26 19.11
N ASN A 40 -1.93 -1.22 17.80
CA ASN A 40 -2.28 -0.09 16.92
C ASN A 40 -3.52 -0.32 16.06
N TRP A 41 -4.28 -1.39 16.30
CA TRP A 41 -5.39 -1.83 15.44
C TRP A 41 -6.43 -0.75 15.18
N LYS A 42 -6.66 0.15 16.16
CA LYS A 42 -7.61 1.26 16.05
C LYS A 42 -7.24 2.22 14.92
N TYR A 43 -5.96 2.51 14.72
CA TYR A 43 -5.49 3.38 13.65
C TYR A 43 -5.67 2.75 12.28
N ILE A 44 -5.32 1.47 12.15
CA ILE A 44 -5.49 0.70 10.92
C ILE A 44 -6.98 0.60 10.59
N PHE A 45 -7.80 0.19 11.57
CA PHE A 45 -9.24 0.07 11.41
C PHE A 45 -9.88 1.40 11.02
N GLY A 46 -9.59 2.49 11.74
CA GLY A 46 -10.12 3.81 11.42
C GLY A 46 -9.68 4.31 10.04
N GLY A 47 -8.42 4.09 9.66
CA GLY A 47 -7.91 4.40 8.34
C GLY A 47 -8.64 3.65 7.23
N LEU A 48 -8.87 2.35 7.41
CA LEU A 48 -9.61 1.52 6.46
C LEU A 48 -11.09 1.93 6.39
N THR A 49 -11.77 2.13 7.53
CA THR A 49 -13.15 2.64 7.55
C THR A 49 -13.27 3.95 6.76
N PHE A 50 -12.29 4.84 6.88
CA PHE A 50 -12.28 6.08 6.13
C PHE A 50 -12.02 5.87 4.62
N GLN A 51 -11.17 4.91 4.23
CA GLN A 51 -11.02 4.54 2.81
C GLN A 51 -12.36 4.11 2.19
N TYR A 52 -13.15 3.33 2.94
CA TYR A 52 -14.49 2.93 2.53
C TYR A 52 -15.43 4.14 2.39
N ILE A 53 -15.45 5.04 3.38
CA ILE A 53 -16.24 6.28 3.34
C ILE A 53 -15.86 7.14 2.12
N HIS A 54 -14.56 7.31 1.87
CA HIS A 54 -14.06 8.03 0.70
C HIS A 54 -14.48 7.36 -0.62
N GLY A 55 -14.44 6.04 -0.71
CA GLY A 55 -14.91 5.30 -1.88
C GLY A 55 -16.41 5.50 -2.13
N LEU A 56 -17.22 5.50 -1.07
CA LEU A 56 -18.65 5.82 -1.13
C LEU A 56 -18.89 7.26 -1.60
N ALA A 57 -18.17 8.22 -1.03
CA ALA A 57 -18.24 9.63 -1.39
C ALA A 57 -17.88 9.86 -2.88
N ALA A 58 -16.80 9.26 -3.37
CA ALA A 58 -16.39 9.39 -4.77
C ALA A 58 -17.46 8.86 -5.73
N ARG A 59 -18.07 7.70 -5.42
CA ARG A 59 -19.20 7.17 -6.20
C ARG A 59 -20.43 8.04 -6.13
N GLY A 60 -20.74 8.59 -4.96
CA GLY A 60 -21.85 9.53 -4.77
C GLY A 60 -21.77 10.69 -5.76
N VAL A 61 -20.58 11.26 -5.94
CA VAL A 61 -20.38 12.36 -6.89
C VAL A 61 -20.48 11.92 -8.35
N HIS A 62 -20.06 10.71 -8.70
CA HIS A 62 -20.25 10.19 -10.05
C HIS A 62 -21.73 10.08 -10.46
N TYR A 63 -22.65 9.84 -9.51
CA TYR A 63 -24.09 9.84 -9.78
C TYR A 63 -24.70 11.25 -9.89
N ILE A 64 -24.12 12.24 -9.20
CA ILE A 64 -24.58 13.63 -9.22
C ILE A 64 -23.99 14.39 -10.42
N HIS A 65 -22.92 13.85 -11.01
CA HIS A 65 -22.20 14.43 -12.12
C HIS A 65 -23.11 14.77 -13.31
N ARG A 66 -22.93 15.98 -13.85
CA ARG A 66 -23.56 16.40 -15.10
C ARG A 66 -22.48 16.63 -16.16
N PRO A 67 -22.63 16.06 -17.37
CA PRO A 67 -21.69 16.31 -18.45
C PRO A 67 -21.76 17.77 -18.87
N GLY A 68 -20.61 18.32 -19.19
CA GLY A 68 -20.44 19.71 -19.63
C GLY A 68 -19.25 19.84 -20.57
N PRO A 69 -19.03 21.02 -21.17
CA PRO A 69 -17.84 21.26 -21.98
C PRO A 69 -16.58 21.16 -21.12
N THR A 70 -15.50 20.61 -21.70
CA THR A 70 -14.22 20.51 -21.00
C THR A 70 -13.67 21.89 -20.66
N LEU A 71 -13.19 22.05 -19.43
CA LEU A 71 -12.61 23.33 -18.98
C LEU A 71 -11.30 23.62 -19.71
N GLN A 72 -11.02 24.90 -19.92
CA GLN A 72 -9.73 25.34 -20.45
C GLN A 72 -8.64 25.09 -19.42
N ASP A 73 -7.58 24.41 -19.83
CA ASP A 73 -6.49 23.98 -18.96
C ASP A 73 -5.13 24.20 -19.64
N VAL A 74 -4.21 24.81 -18.90
CA VAL A 74 -2.88 25.17 -19.44
C VAL A 74 -2.08 23.92 -19.79
N GLY A 75 -2.17 22.85 -19.01
CA GLY A 75 -1.49 21.60 -19.36
C GLY A 75 -2.12 20.93 -20.57
N PHE A 76 -3.41 21.15 -20.81
CA PHE A 76 -4.03 20.66 -22.03
C PHE A 76 -3.56 21.39 -23.29
N PHE A 77 -3.23 22.68 -23.17
CA PHE A 77 -2.61 23.45 -24.23
C PHE A 77 -1.14 23.05 -24.45
N LEU A 78 -0.39 22.80 -23.38
CA LEU A 78 1.04 22.50 -23.45
C LEU A 78 1.37 21.05 -23.81
N LEU A 79 0.55 20.08 -23.36
CA LEU A 79 0.82 18.65 -23.54
C LEU A 79 -0.05 18.06 -24.65
N PRO A 80 0.55 17.34 -25.61
CA PRO A 80 -0.21 16.67 -26.66
C PRO A 80 -1.10 15.58 -26.07
N GLU A 81 -2.26 15.38 -26.70
CA GLU A 81 -3.20 14.33 -26.30
C GLU A 81 -2.61 12.95 -26.60
N LEU A 82 -2.61 12.08 -25.59
CA LEU A 82 -2.08 10.73 -25.74
C LEU A 82 -3.01 9.82 -26.56
N GLY A 83 -4.31 10.15 -26.62
CA GLY A 83 -5.36 9.35 -27.24
C GLY A 83 -5.94 8.28 -26.30
N GLN A 84 -7.15 7.83 -26.61
CA GLN A 84 -7.89 6.85 -25.81
C GLN A 84 -7.15 5.50 -25.74
N ASP A 85 -6.55 5.06 -26.85
CA ASP A 85 -5.84 3.77 -26.96
C ASP A 85 -4.62 3.67 -26.05
N LYS A 86 -4.00 4.81 -25.73
CA LYS A 86 -2.79 4.89 -24.88
C LYS A 86 -3.10 5.32 -23.45
N GLY A 87 -4.38 5.47 -23.09
CA GLY A 87 -4.80 5.85 -21.74
C GLY A 87 -4.37 4.89 -20.64
N TYR A 88 -4.06 3.63 -20.98
CA TYR A 88 -3.57 2.63 -20.02
C TYR A 88 -2.16 2.94 -19.49
N ILE A 89 -1.32 3.69 -20.24
CA ILE A 89 0.08 3.94 -19.87
C ILE A 89 0.19 4.61 -18.49
N SER A 90 -0.69 5.57 -18.19
CA SER A 90 -0.69 6.24 -16.89
C SER A 90 -1.11 5.31 -15.75
N GLU A 91 -2.03 4.36 -15.99
CA GLU A 91 -2.43 3.34 -15.00
C GLU A 91 -1.32 2.33 -14.76
N THR A 92 -0.63 1.89 -15.82
CA THR A 92 0.50 0.97 -15.71
C THR A 92 1.61 1.58 -14.87
N LEU A 93 1.95 2.87 -15.09
CA LEU A 93 2.95 3.56 -14.28
C LEU A 93 2.51 3.69 -12.82
N PHE A 94 1.27 4.10 -12.57
CA PHE A 94 0.72 4.16 -11.21
C PHE A 94 0.77 2.81 -10.50
N THR A 95 0.33 1.76 -11.18
CA THR A 95 0.32 0.38 -10.67
C THR A 95 1.74 -0.08 -10.38
N THR A 96 2.70 0.26 -11.24
CA THR A 96 4.12 -0.06 -11.02
C THR A 96 4.64 0.62 -9.76
N ILE A 97 4.32 1.90 -9.53
CA ILE A 97 4.70 2.63 -8.32
C ILE A 97 4.04 2.01 -7.08
N PHE A 98 2.74 1.70 -7.15
CA PHE A 98 1.97 1.08 -6.08
C PHE A 98 2.55 -0.27 -5.68
N LEU A 99 2.72 -1.20 -6.63
CA LEU A 99 3.25 -2.54 -6.37
C LEU A 99 4.69 -2.47 -5.86
N SER A 100 5.52 -1.59 -6.41
CA SER A 100 6.90 -1.42 -5.96
C SER A 100 6.97 -0.95 -4.51
N PHE A 101 6.08 -0.03 -4.10
CA PHE A 101 5.98 0.44 -2.72
C PHE A 101 5.52 -0.68 -1.78
N VAL A 102 4.45 -1.39 -2.14
CA VAL A 102 3.94 -2.53 -1.36
C VAL A 102 5.02 -3.59 -1.18
N LEU A 103 5.68 -4.02 -2.25
CA LEU A 103 6.79 -4.98 -2.20
C LEU A 103 7.94 -4.49 -1.31
N TRP A 104 8.26 -3.20 -1.34
CA TRP A 104 9.26 -2.63 -0.45
C TRP A 104 8.86 -2.69 1.03
N THR A 105 7.57 -2.54 1.36
CA THR A 105 7.12 -2.67 2.76
C THR A 105 7.36 -4.07 3.33
N PHE A 106 7.44 -5.12 2.49
CA PHE A 106 7.77 -6.49 2.89
C PHE A 106 9.27 -6.80 2.89
N HIS A 107 10.11 -5.87 2.45
CA HIS A 107 11.57 -6.02 2.48
C HIS A 107 12.15 -6.44 3.86
N PRO A 108 11.64 -5.96 5.02
CA PRO A 108 12.13 -6.38 6.34
C PRO A 108 11.97 -7.88 6.65
N PHE A 109 11.02 -8.58 6.00
CA PHE A 109 10.83 -10.03 6.20
C PHE A 109 11.87 -10.86 5.44
N ILE A 110 12.36 -10.34 4.31
CA ILE A 110 13.27 -11.04 3.40
C ILE A 110 14.74 -10.70 3.72
N PHE A 111 15.05 -9.42 3.97
CA PHE A 111 16.42 -8.94 4.10
C PHE A 111 16.79 -8.55 5.54
N LYS A 112 18.04 -8.83 5.95
CA LYS A 112 18.57 -8.57 7.30
C LYS A 112 18.71 -7.08 7.70
N ILE A 113 18.29 -6.15 6.85
CA ILE A 113 18.54 -4.71 7.04
C ILE A 113 17.34 -4.11 7.77
N LYS A 114 17.43 -4.02 9.10
CA LYS A 114 16.30 -3.66 9.96
C LYS A 114 16.40 -2.22 10.46
N LYS A 115 15.55 -1.34 9.93
CA LYS A 115 15.24 -0.05 10.59
C LYS A 115 13.76 0.21 10.83
N ILE A 116 12.83 -0.45 10.12
CA ILE A 116 11.42 -0.05 10.14
C ILE A 116 10.49 -1.27 10.32
N TYR A 117 9.37 -1.06 11.02
CA TYR A 117 8.24 -2.01 11.15
C TYR A 117 7.14 -1.69 10.13
N THR A 118 6.60 -2.73 9.51
CA THR A 118 5.62 -2.66 8.42
C THR A 118 4.32 -2.05 8.90
N VAL A 119 3.80 -2.50 10.05
CA VAL A 119 2.55 -1.98 10.64
C VAL A 119 2.65 -0.48 10.88
N LEU A 120 3.77 -0.01 11.42
CA LEU A 120 3.95 1.41 11.74
C LEU A 120 4.06 2.29 10.50
N ILE A 121 4.66 1.79 9.41
CA ILE A 121 4.63 2.49 8.11
C ILE A 121 3.19 2.63 7.64
N TRP A 122 2.41 1.55 7.67
CA TRP A 122 1.03 1.56 7.20
C TRP A 122 0.11 2.43 8.07
N CYS A 123 0.30 2.47 9.38
CA CYS A 123 -0.39 3.44 10.25
C CYS A 123 -0.15 4.88 9.78
N ARG A 124 1.10 5.25 9.47
CA ARG A 124 1.44 6.60 8.98
C ARG A 124 0.88 6.87 7.59
N VAL A 125 1.04 5.92 6.66
CA VAL A 125 0.51 6.03 5.29
C VAL A 125 -1.00 6.21 5.32
N LEU A 126 -1.73 5.42 6.11
CA LEU A 126 -3.17 5.57 6.29
C LEU A 126 -3.54 6.92 6.88
N ALA A 127 -2.81 7.42 7.89
CA ALA A 127 -3.06 8.74 8.45
C ALA A 127 -2.89 9.86 7.39
N PHE A 128 -1.82 9.81 6.58
CA PHE A 128 -1.62 10.75 5.48
C PHE A 128 -2.74 10.67 4.44
N LEU A 129 -3.17 9.45 4.08
CA LEU A 129 -4.25 9.22 3.12
C LEU A 129 -5.59 9.75 3.65
N VAL A 130 -5.93 9.49 4.91
CA VAL A 130 -7.16 9.99 5.55
C VAL A 130 -7.20 11.51 5.49
N ALA A 131 -6.12 12.19 5.89
CA ALA A 131 -6.06 13.65 5.86
C ALA A 131 -6.26 14.21 4.43
N CYS A 132 -5.55 13.64 3.44
CA CYS A 132 -5.68 14.07 2.05
C CYS A 132 -7.07 13.78 1.46
N GLN A 133 -7.64 12.61 1.78
CA GLN A 133 -8.94 12.19 1.27
C GLN A 133 -10.09 12.94 1.92
N PHE A 134 -9.97 13.32 3.18
CA PHE A 134 -10.94 14.20 3.83
C PHE A 134 -11.05 15.53 3.10
N LEU A 135 -9.90 16.16 2.82
CA LEU A 135 -9.86 17.39 2.03
C LEU A 135 -10.43 17.17 0.62
N ARG A 136 -10.09 16.04 0.00
CA ARG A 136 -10.60 15.66 -1.32
C ARG A 136 -12.12 15.54 -1.37
N ILE A 137 -12.74 14.90 -0.36
CA ILE A 137 -14.20 14.77 -0.27
C ILE A 137 -14.86 16.16 -0.24
N ILE A 138 -14.35 17.05 0.61
CA ILE A 138 -14.88 18.42 0.72
C ILE A 138 -14.79 19.14 -0.62
N THR A 139 -13.64 19.07 -1.29
CA THR A 139 -13.42 19.79 -2.54
C THR A 139 -14.33 19.30 -3.65
N PHE A 140 -14.38 18.00 -3.95
CA PHE A 140 -15.20 17.54 -5.09
C PHE A 140 -16.71 17.66 -4.87
N TYR A 141 -17.19 17.60 -3.62
CA TYR A 141 -18.61 17.87 -3.33
C TYR A 141 -18.95 19.35 -3.46
N SER A 142 -17.98 20.23 -3.21
CA SER A 142 -18.16 21.68 -3.34
C SER A 142 -18.10 22.19 -4.78
N THR A 143 -17.34 21.54 -5.67
CA THR A 143 -17.05 22.06 -7.02
C THR A 143 -17.86 21.42 -8.14
N GLN A 144 -18.12 20.10 -8.08
CA GLN A 144 -18.91 19.35 -9.08
C GLN A 144 -18.53 19.64 -10.55
N LEU A 145 -17.23 19.66 -10.87
CA LEU A 145 -16.73 20.07 -12.18
C LEU A 145 -16.85 18.97 -13.26
N PRO A 146 -16.96 19.35 -14.55
CA PRO A 146 -17.02 18.41 -15.68
C PRO A 146 -15.69 17.65 -15.84
N GLY A 147 -15.75 16.32 -15.99
CA GLY A 147 -14.56 15.48 -16.09
C GLY A 147 -13.86 15.61 -17.45
N PRO A 148 -12.52 15.64 -17.53
CA PRO A 148 -11.80 15.85 -18.80
C PRO A 148 -11.70 14.59 -19.68
N ASN A 149 -12.02 13.42 -19.13
CA ASN A 149 -11.80 12.13 -19.78
C ASN A 149 -12.68 11.96 -21.03
N TYR A 150 -12.16 11.27 -22.05
CA TYR A 150 -12.81 11.07 -23.34
C TYR A 150 -14.24 10.55 -23.23
N HIS A 151 -14.50 9.62 -22.30
CA HIS A 151 -15.82 9.01 -22.11
C HIS A 151 -16.81 9.88 -21.31
N CYS A 152 -16.33 10.98 -20.71
CA CYS A 152 -17.14 11.92 -19.91
C CYS A 152 -17.58 13.16 -20.69
N ARG A 153 -17.16 13.28 -21.95
CA ARG A 153 -17.55 14.40 -22.82
C ARG A 153 -19.01 14.30 -23.22
N GLU A 154 -19.62 15.45 -23.50
CA GLU A 154 -21.00 15.54 -23.98
C GLU A 154 -21.24 14.64 -25.19
N GLY A 155 -22.37 13.93 -25.20
CA GLY A 155 -22.74 12.99 -26.27
C GLY A 155 -22.23 11.56 -26.09
N SER A 156 -21.34 11.29 -25.11
CA SER A 156 -20.94 9.92 -24.77
C SER A 156 -22.03 9.22 -23.96
N LYS A 157 -22.34 7.96 -24.32
CA LYS A 157 -23.28 7.09 -23.57
C LYS A 157 -22.82 6.77 -22.15
N LEU A 158 -21.53 6.97 -21.85
CA LEU A 158 -20.90 6.69 -20.56
C LEU A 158 -20.69 7.96 -19.71
N ALA A 159 -21.11 9.13 -20.20
CA ALA A 159 -20.87 10.41 -19.51
C ALA A 159 -21.76 10.60 -18.28
N THR A 160 -22.89 9.89 -18.20
CA THR A 160 -23.79 9.90 -17.05
C THR A 160 -24.06 8.47 -16.62
N LEU A 161 -23.75 8.16 -15.36
CA LEU A 161 -24.07 6.87 -14.78
C LEU A 161 -25.58 6.80 -14.45
N PRO A 162 -26.24 5.66 -14.73
CA PRO A 162 -27.63 5.47 -14.31
C PRO A 162 -27.73 5.49 -12.79
N SER A 163 -28.86 6.01 -12.28
CA SER A 163 -29.15 5.99 -10.84
C SER A 163 -29.14 4.55 -10.31
N PRO A 164 -28.56 4.30 -9.12
CA PRO A 164 -28.59 2.98 -8.53
C PRO A 164 -30.03 2.55 -8.23
N ASN A 165 -30.33 1.26 -8.41
CA ASN A 165 -31.67 0.72 -8.17
C ASN A 165 -31.95 0.53 -6.67
N SER A 166 -30.89 0.44 -5.86
CA SER A 166 -30.99 0.32 -4.40
C SER A 166 -29.77 0.88 -3.68
N VAL A 167 -29.94 1.30 -2.44
CA VAL A 167 -28.83 1.72 -1.56
C VAL A 167 -27.86 0.55 -1.29
N LEU A 168 -28.38 -0.67 -1.29
CA LEU A 168 -27.61 -1.89 -1.05
C LEU A 168 -26.58 -2.14 -2.17
N GLU A 169 -26.93 -1.85 -3.43
CA GLU A 169 -26.02 -1.95 -4.58
C GLU A 169 -24.78 -1.05 -4.40
N VAL A 170 -24.99 0.21 -3.98
CA VAL A 170 -23.90 1.16 -3.77
C VAL A 170 -22.99 0.73 -2.61
N LEU A 171 -23.56 0.19 -1.54
CA LEU A 171 -22.82 -0.31 -0.37
C LEU A 171 -22.08 -1.61 -0.67
N LEU A 172 -22.71 -2.59 -1.33
CA LEU A 172 -22.13 -3.90 -1.62
C LEU A 172 -20.98 -3.83 -2.62
N ILE A 173 -21.10 -3.03 -3.69
CA ILE A 173 -20.03 -2.90 -4.69
C ILE A 173 -18.79 -2.20 -4.06
N ASN A 174 -18.96 -1.36 -3.02
CA ASN A 174 -17.83 -0.80 -2.27
C ASN A 174 -17.29 -1.80 -1.23
N CYS A 175 -18.16 -2.65 -0.68
CA CYS A 175 -17.81 -3.69 0.27
C CYS A 175 -16.91 -4.76 -0.37
N GLU A 176 -17.18 -5.17 -1.62
CA GLU A 176 -16.34 -6.14 -2.33
C GLU A 176 -14.91 -5.60 -2.54
N ILE A 177 -14.75 -4.35 -3.00
CA ILE A 177 -13.42 -3.73 -3.20
C ILE A 177 -12.71 -3.52 -1.86
N TYR A 178 -13.44 -3.15 -0.82
CA TYR A 178 -12.90 -3.01 0.53
C TYR A 178 -12.46 -4.34 1.12
N PHE A 179 -13.25 -5.41 0.91
CA PHE A 179 -12.90 -6.77 1.29
C PHE A 179 -11.71 -7.27 0.49
N THR A 180 -11.57 -6.91 -0.79
CA THR A 180 -10.39 -7.18 -1.62
C THR A 180 -9.13 -6.44 -1.14
N LEU A 181 -9.23 -5.15 -0.79
CA LEU A 181 -8.11 -4.40 -0.24
C LEU A 181 -7.71 -4.88 1.16
N LEU A 182 -8.71 -5.19 2.01
CA LEU A 182 -8.51 -5.79 3.32
C LEU A 182 -7.87 -7.16 3.20
N THR A 183 -8.34 -8.01 2.28
CA THR A 183 -7.73 -9.34 2.02
C THR A 183 -6.35 -9.21 1.40
N VAL A 184 -6.05 -8.23 0.54
CA VAL A 184 -4.68 -8.01 0.04
C VAL A 184 -3.76 -7.56 1.17
N VAL A 185 -4.16 -6.58 1.99
CA VAL A 185 -3.36 -6.13 3.15
C VAL A 185 -3.17 -7.27 4.17
N PHE A 186 -4.22 -8.06 4.42
CA PHE A 186 -4.21 -9.17 5.38
C PHE A 186 -3.50 -10.42 4.85
N GLN A 187 -3.62 -10.75 3.56
CA GLN A 187 -2.91 -11.87 2.91
C GLN A 187 -1.44 -11.56 2.67
N LEU A 188 -1.10 -10.30 2.37
CA LEU A 188 0.28 -9.86 2.32
C LEU A 188 0.93 -9.94 3.72
N PHE A 189 0.16 -9.71 4.80
CA PHE A 189 0.60 -9.93 6.18
C PHE A 189 0.72 -11.42 6.56
N LEU A 190 -0.08 -12.31 5.95
CA LEU A 190 -0.13 -13.75 6.23
C LEU A 190 0.65 -14.65 5.26
N LEU A 191 1.62 -14.10 4.52
CA LEU A 191 2.63 -14.87 3.78
C LEU A 191 2.20 -15.58 2.48
N GLN A 192 1.14 -15.16 1.81
CA GLN A 192 0.77 -15.74 0.50
C GLN A 192 0.98 -14.76 -0.65
N CYS A 193 2.25 -14.64 -1.08
CA CYS A 193 2.67 -13.88 -2.27
C CYS A 193 2.02 -14.38 -3.58
N ALA A 194 1.49 -15.61 -3.61
CA ALA A 194 0.96 -16.22 -4.84
C ALA A 194 -0.45 -15.74 -5.24
N TYR A 195 -1.24 -15.17 -4.31
CA TYR A 195 -2.62 -14.74 -4.59
C TYR A 195 -2.75 -13.26 -5.00
N ALA A 196 -1.68 -12.47 -4.90
CA ALA A 196 -1.73 -11.03 -5.15
C ALA A 196 -1.96 -10.66 -6.63
N ILE A 197 -1.72 -11.58 -7.57
CA ILE A 197 -1.81 -11.34 -9.02
C ILE A 197 -3.24 -11.61 -9.53
N ASP A 198 -3.87 -12.74 -9.17
CA ASP A 198 -5.25 -13.06 -9.59
C ASP A 198 -6.31 -12.13 -8.96
N VAL A 199 -6.01 -11.57 -7.79
CA VAL A 199 -6.92 -10.66 -7.08
C VAL A 199 -6.97 -9.26 -7.72
N TYR A 200 -5.92 -8.85 -8.45
CA TYR A 200 -5.84 -7.52 -9.07
C TYR A 200 -6.77 -7.38 -10.29
N GLU A 201 -7.00 -8.48 -11.03
CA GLU A 201 -7.98 -8.53 -12.13
C GLU A 201 -9.43 -8.49 -11.59
N CYS A 202 -9.63 -8.89 -10.32
CA CYS A 202 -10.90 -8.84 -9.60
C CYS A 202 -11.15 -7.50 -8.87
N ALA A 203 -10.11 -6.70 -8.59
CA ALA A 203 -10.21 -5.52 -7.73
C ALA A 203 -10.78 -4.26 -8.41
N VAL A 204 -10.91 -4.26 -9.74
CA VAL A 204 -11.48 -3.12 -10.47
C VAL A 204 -12.55 -3.62 -11.44
N PRO A 205 -13.81 -3.77 -10.96
CA PRO A 205 -14.93 -4.03 -11.85
C PRO A 205 -14.92 -2.97 -12.95
N ARG A 206 -15.14 -3.36 -14.21
CA ARG A 206 -15.14 -2.41 -15.35
C ARG A 206 -16.06 -1.21 -15.13
N GLY A 207 -17.10 -1.32 -14.29
CA GLY A 207 -17.96 -0.21 -13.89
C GLY A 207 -17.32 0.85 -12.97
N LEU A 208 -16.21 0.53 -12.28
CA LEU A 208 -15.41 1.49 -11.51
C LEU A 208 -14.48 2.32 -12.40
N LEU A 209 -14.23 1.86 -13.63
CA LEU A 209 -13.35 2.51 -14.61
C LEU A 209 -14.02 3.68 -15.35
N TYR A 210 -15.35 3.80 -15.27
CA TYR A 210 -16.16 4.77 -16.01
C TYR A 210 -16.88 5.76 -15.09
N GLY A 211 -16.22 6.16 -13.99
CA GLY A 211 -16.68 7.25 -13.14
C GLY A 211 -16.39 8.60 -13.78
N CYS A 212 -17.44 9.37 -14.10
CA CYS A 212 -17.30 10.73 -14.63
C CYS A 212 -17.44 11.79 -13.55
N GLY A 213 -16.60 12.82 -13.61
CA GLY A 213 -16.51 13.86 -12.60
C GLY A 213 -15.07 14.26 -12.35
N ASP A 214 -14.83 15.56 -12.28
CA ASP A 214 -13.54 16.06 -11.88
C ASP A 214 -13.42 16.08 -10.36
N LEU A 215 -12.63 15.13 -9.86
CA LEU A 215 -12.41 14.90 -8.44
C LEU A 215 -11.12 15.59 -8.01
N ILE A 216 -11.16 16.93 -7.90
CA ILE A 216 -10.10 17.72 -7.25
C ILE A 216 -9.88 17.13 -5.85
N PHE A 217 -8.73 16.58 -5.45
CA PHE A 217 -7.44 16.37 -6.13
C PHE A 217 -7.26 14.93 -6.65
N SER A 218 -6.34 14.69 -7.59
CA SER A 218 -6.13 13.34 -8.17
C SER A 218 -5.72 12.29 -7.13
N SER A 219 -6.48 11.18 -7.06
CA SER A 219 -6.15 10.04 -6.17
C SER A 219 -4.81 9.40 -6.53
N HIS A 220 -4.52 9.22 -7.82
CA HIS A 220 -3.26 8.67 -8.30
C HIS A 220 -2.07 9.48 -7.79
N MET A 221 -2.19 10.81 -7.81
CA MET A 221 -1.15 11.69 -7.29
C MET A 221 -1.04 11.64 -5.77
N ILE A 222 -2.16 11.59 -5.04
CA ILE A 222 -2.15 11.45 -3.57
C ILE A 222 -1.39 10.18 -3.16
N PHE A 223 -1.76 9.02 -3.71
CA PHE A 223 -1.12 7.75 -3.39
C PHE A 223 0.36 7.76 -3.76
N SER A 224 0.71 8.12 -5.00
CA SER A 224 2.09 8.12 -5.46
C SER A 224 2.98 9.07 -4.65
N LEU A 225 2.51 10.28 -4.33
CA LEU A 225 3.27 11.24 -3.52
C LEU A 225 3.46 10.76 -2.09
N VAL A 226 2.43 10.20 -1.46
CA VAL A 226 2.52 9.61 -0.11
C VAL A 226 3.54 8.47 -0.10
N PHE A 227 3.52 7.58 -1.09
CA PHE A 227 4.45 6.46 -1.18
C PHE A 227 5.89 6.90 -1.41
N VAL A 228 6.13 7.80 -2.37
CA VAL A 228 7.49 8.30 -2.66
C VAL A 228 8.04 9.11 -1.51
N ARG A 229 7.22 9.91 -0.81
CA ARG A 229 7.60 10.61 0.44
C ARG A 229 8.00 9.64 1.54
N THR A 230 7.18 8.61 1.75
CA THR A 230 7.43 7.58 2.76
C THR A 230 8.73 6.85 2.45
N TYR A 231 8.94 6.44 1.19
CA TYR A 231 10.19 5.82 0.76
C TYR A 231 11.38 6.79 0.85
N HIS A 232 11.19 8.07 0.57
CA HIS A 232 12.25 9.06 0.69
C HIS A 232 12.73 9.22 2.14
N LYS A 233 11.81 9.20 3.10
CA LYS A 233 12.11 9.29 4.54
C LYS A 233 12.77 8.02 5.08
N TYR A 234 12.20 6.85 4.78
CA TYR A 234 12.61 5.59 5.42
C TYR A 234 13.52 4.70 4.55
N GLY A 235 13.49 4.87 3.23
CA GLY A 235 14.31 4.11 2.30
C GLY A 235 15.79 4.48 2.39
N THR A 236 16.66 3.51 2.08
CA THR A 236 18.12 3.68 2.18
C THR A 236 18.78 3.95 0.83
N ARG A 237 18.26 3.40 -0.27
CA ARG A 237 18.91 3.43 -1.59
C ARG A 237 18.63 4.74 -2.34
N ARG A 238 19.65 5.58 -2.53
CA ARG A 238 19.55 6.88 -3.21
C ARG A 238 19.05 6.80 -4.65
N ILE A 239 19.49 5.79 -5.41
CA ILE A 239 19.07 5.59 -6.81
C ILE A 239 17.55 5.37 -6.87
N ILE A 240 17.01 4.53 -6.00
CA ILE A 240 15.56 4.26 -5.96
C ILE A 240 14.79 5.53 -5.57
N LYS A 241 15.32 6.35 -4.65
CA LYS A 241 14.70 7.65 -4.33
C LYS A 241 14.62 8.56 -5.54
N LEU A 242 15.70 8.66 -6.33
CA LEU A 242 15.73 9.46 -7.54
C LEU A 242 14.73 8.91 -8.59
N CYS A 243 14.77 7.60 -8.86
CA CYS A 243 13.84 6.97 -9.79
C CYS A 243 12.38 7.14 -9.36
N ALA A 244 12.09 7.04 -8.06
CA ALA A 244 10.75 7.23 -7.51
C ALA A 244 10.25 8.67 -7.73
N TRP A 245 11.09 9.68 -7.49
CA TRP A 245 10.74 11.07 -7.77
C TRP A 245 10.53 11.34 -9.26
N LEU A 246 11.41 10.81 -10.11
CA LEU A 246 11.25 10.91 -11.57
C LEU A 246 9.95 10.23 -12.05
N ALA A 247 9.61 9.06 -11.47
CA ALA A 247 8.38 8.35 -11.80
C ALA A 247 7.13 9.16 -11.44
N VAL A 248 7.11 9.87 -10.31
CA VAL A 248 5.97 10.74 -9.92
C VAL A 248 5.85 11.95 -10.84
N ILE A 249 6.97 12.54 -11.26
CA ILE A 249 6.98 13.63 -12.24
C ILE A 249 6.44 13.13 -13.59
N ALA A 250 6.93 11.99 -14.07
CA ALA A 250 6.43 11.36 -15.29
C ALA A 250 4.94 11.03 -15.19
N GLN A 251 4.49 10.50 -14.05
CA GLN A 251 3.08 10.21 -13.79
C GLN A 251 2.22 11.49 -13.82
N SER A 252 2.71 12.60 -13.25
CA SER A 252 2.03 13.90 -13.28
C SER A 252 1.76 14.33 -14.72
N ILE A 253 2.77 14.22 -15.60
CA ILE A 253 2.67 14.59 -17.01
C ILE A 253 1.71 13.65 -17.75
N LEU A 254 1.84 12.33 -17.54
CA LEU A 254 1.03 11.32 -18.22
C LEU A 254 -0.46 11.39 -17.84
N ILE A 255 -0.77 11.74 -16.59
CA ILE A 255 -2.16 11.91 -16.13
C ILE A 255 -2.84 13.07 -16.88
N VAL A 256 -2.14 14.19 -17.06
CA VAL A 256 -2.66 15.36 -17.80
C VAL A 256 -2.73 15.07 -19.31
N ALA A 257 -1.71 14.42 -19.86
CA ALA A 257 -1.67 14.04 -21.28
C ALA A 257 -2.75 13.00 -21.66
N SER A 258 -3.12 12.12 -20.72
CA SER A 258 -4.21 11.15 -20.90
C SER A 258 -5.61 11.74 -20.66
N ARG A 259 -5.71 13.04 -20.37
CA ARG A 259 -6.97 13.76 -20.11
C ARG A 259 -7.78 13.15 -18.97
N LYS A 260 -7.12 12.51 -17.98
CA LYS A 260 -7.81 11.92 -16.82
C LYS A 260 -8.11 12.93 -15.73
N HIS A 261 -7.25 13.93 -15.60
CA HIS A 261 -7.33 15.00 -14.62
C HIS A 261 -6.85 16.30 -15.26
N TYR A 262 -7.33 17.42 -14.72
CA TYR A 262 -6.82 18.73 -15.08
C TYR A 262 -5.47 18.99 -14.40
N THR A 263 -4.74 20.01 -14.86
CA THR A 263 -3.48 20.40 -14.21
C THR A 263 -3.68 20.85 -12.78
N VAL A 264 -4.81 21.50 -12.48
CA VAL A 264 -5.13 21.94 -11.11
C VAL A 264 -5.16 20.76 -10.14
N ASP A 265 -5.69 19.60 -10.56
CA ASP A 265 -5.75 18.40 -9.72
C ASP A 265 -4.36 17.92 -9.31
N VAL A 266 -3.42 17.99 -10.25
CA VAL A 266 -2.05 17.52 -10.09
C VAL A 266 -1.27 18.52 -9.25
N VAL A 267 -1.30 19.81 -9.60
CA VAL A 267 -0.57 20.87 -8.88
C VAL A 267 -1.05 20.98 -7.44
N VAL A 268 -2.36 20.96 -7.21
CA VAL A 268 -2.87 21.06 -5.84
C VAL A 268 -2.63 19.76 -5.07
N ALA A 269 -2.65 18.57 -5.69
CA ALA A 269 -2.20 17.35 -5.03
C ALA A 269 -0.73 17.45 -4.57
N TRP A 270 0.17 17.99 -5.42
CA TRP A 270 1.55 18.25 -5.03
C TRP A 270 1.64 19.13 -3.80
N TYR A 271 0.87 20.21 -3.72
CA TYR A 271 0.90 21.09 -2.54
C TYR A 271 0.26 20.46 -1.30
N THR A 272 -0.97 19.98 -1.42
CA THR A 272 -1.78 19.48 -0.30
C THR A 272 -1.16 18.24 0.35
N VAL A 273 -0.63 17.30 -0.44
CA VAL A 273 -0.02 16.08 0.12
C VAL A 273 1.24 16.41 0.91
N ASN A 274 2.09 17.31 0.39
CA ASN A 274 3.25 17.81 1.13
C ASN A 274 2.85 18.41 2.48
N LEU A 275 1.83 19.26 2.46
CA LEU A 275 1.34 19.96 3.63
C LEU A 275 0.73 19.00 4.66
N ALA A 276 -0.11 18.05 4.20
CA ALA A 276 -0.72 17.03 5.05
C ALA A 276 0.35 16.15 5.72
N VAL A 277 1.36 15.71 4.95
CA VAL A 277 2.49 14.95 5.51
C VAL A 277 3.22 15.75 6.57
N PHE A 278 3.51 17.03 6.31
CA PHE A 278 4.19 17.89 7.27
C PHE A 278 3.41 18.07 8.59
N PHE A 279 2.10 18.30 8.52
CA PHE A 279 1.27 18.45 9.72
C PHE A 279 1.11 17.15 10.50
N VAL A 280 0.85 16.04 9.79
CA VAL A 280 0.67 14.74 10.43
C VAL A 280 2.00 14.25 11.04
N ASP A 281 3.14 14.46 10.39
CA ASP A 281 4.46 14.12 10.97
C ASP A 281 4.76 14.92 12.25
N LYS A 282 4.26 16.15 12.40
CA LYS A 282 4.40 16.91 13.65
C LYS A 282 3.54 16.36 14.79
N GLN A 283 2.42 15.72 14.47
CA GLN A 283 1.51 15.16 15.46
C GLN A 283 1.87 13.71 15.83
N LEU A 284 2.55 12.99 14.93
CA LEU A 284 2.92 11.59 15.16
C LEU A 284 4.32 11.48 15.78
N PRO A 285 4.48 10.82 16.94
CA PRO A 285 5.80 10.59 17.54
C PRO A 285 6.71 9.83 16.58
N GLU A 286 8.01 10.14 16.56
CA GLU A 286 8.98 9.44 15.72
C GLU A 286 8.90 7.93 15.94
N LEU A 287 9.03 7.16 14.85
CA LEU A 287 8.94 5.71 14.95
C LEU A 287 10.04 5.22 15.89
N PRO A 288 9.72 4.34 16.87
CA PRO A 288 10.75 3.72 17.67
C PRO A 288 11.66 2.94 16.71
N ASP A 289 12.88 3.44 16.53
CA ASP A 289 13.90 2.70 15.80
C ASP A 289 14.05 1.32 16.47
N ARG A 290 14.29 0.28 15.67
CA ARG A 290 14.45 -1.10 16.18
C ARG A 290 15.56 -1.23 17.24
N THR A 291 16.50 -0.29 17.27
CA THR A 291 17.52 -0.13 18.32
C THR A 291 16.93 0.30 19.66
N SER A 292 15.89 1.13 19.64
CA SER A 292 15.17 1.67 20.80
C SER A 292 14.10 0.70 21.31
N ALA A 293 13.40 -0.01 20.40
CA ALA A 293 12.37 -0.99 20.75
C ALA A 293 12.94 -2.26 21.42
N ALA A 294 14.18 -2.63 21.09
CA ALA A 294 14.90 -3.72 21.77
C ALA A 294 15.22 -3.39 23.24
N LEU A 295 15.19 -2.11 23.63
CA LEU A 295 15.35 -1.68 25.02
C LEU A 295 14.05 -1.80 25.84
N PHE A 296 12.89 -1.84 25.17
CA PHE A 296 11.56 -1.90 25.80
C PHE A 296 10.91 -3.29 25.79
N LEU A 297 11.50 -4.28 25.10
CA LEU A 297 11.08 -5.67 25.20
C LEU A 297 11.74 -6.29 26.44
N PRO A 298 10.98 -6.80 27.43
CA PRO A 298 11.57 -7.56 28.51
C PRO A 298 12.18 -8.82 27.88
N LEU A 299 13.51 -8.87 27.88
CA LEU A 299 14.27 -10.10 27.68
C LEU A 299 13.74 -11.07 28.74
N SER A 300 12.83 -11.95 28.32
CA SER A 300 12.39 -13.09 29.12
C SER A 300 13.63 -13.90 29.44
N LYS A 301 14.13 -13.69 30.65
CA LYS A 301 15.25 -14.37 31.26
C LYS A 301 14.71 -15.68 31.79
N ASP A 302 14.54 -16.68 30.92
CA ASP A 302 14.32 -18.06 31.36
C ASP A 302 14.87 -19.05 30.33
N SER A 303 16.20 -19.23 30.39
CA SER A 303 16.85 -20.46 29.91
C SER A 303 18.14 -20.69 30.69
N LYS A 304 18.04 -20.83 32.02
CA LYS A 304 19.16 -21.30 32.84
C LYS A 304 18.70 -21.95 34.13
N THR A 305 18.13 -23.15 34.04
CA THR A 305 18.27 -24.28 34.99
C THR A 305 17.25 -25.36 34.69
N LYS A 306 17.67 -26.43 34.00
CA LYS A 306 17.23 -27.83 34.20
C LYS A 306 17.77 -28.72 33.09
N GLU A 307 19.07 -28.96 33.14
CA GLU A 307 19.66 -30.10 32.44
C GLU A 307 20.85 -30.60 33.26
N GLU A 308 20.57 -31.05 34.50
CA GLU A 308 21.45 -31.92 35.27
C GLU A 308 20.70 -32.43 36.51
N ASN A 309 19.83 -33.43 36.31
CA ASN A 309 19.53 -34.44 37.31
C ASN A 309 18.59 -35.46 36.69
N ASN A 310 19.16 -36.46 36.03
CA ASN A 310 18.56 -37.77 35.81
C ASN A 310 19.66 -38.74 35.34
N LYS A 311 20.30 -39.42 36.29
CA LYS A 311 20.94 -40.71 36.06
C LYS A 311 20.65 -41.61 37.26
N PRO A 312 20.14 -42.84 37.06
CA PRO A 312 19.92 -43.80 38.13
C PRO A 312 21.21 -44.57 38.48
N LEU A 313 21.22 -45.09 39.71
CA LEU A 313 22.23 -45.93 40.37
C LEU A 313 22.74 -47.11 39.53
N ASN A 314 24.04 -47.47 39.67
CA ASN A 314 24.50 -48.75 40.24
C ASN A 314 26.05 -48.87 40.21
N GLY A 315 26.64 -49.51 41.24
CA GLY A 315 27.82 -50.38 41.07
C GLY A 315 29.19 -49.96 41.63
N ASN A 316 29.43 -50.33 42.91
CA ASN A 316 30.64 -50.96 43.48
C ASN A 316 32.09 -50.47 43.22
N SER A 317 32.79 -50.32 44.36
CA SER A 317 34.10 -50.89 44.73
C SER A 317 35.39 -50.06 44.61
N ALA A 318 36.25 -50.31 45.62
CA ALA A 318 37.68 -49.99 45.81
C ALA A 318 37.99 -48.53 46.24
N GLU A 319 38.34 -48.21 47.50
CA GLU A 319 39.46 -48.66 48.37
C GLU A 319 40.80 -47.96 48.05
N TRP A 320 41.49 -47.59 49.13
CA TRP A 320 42.89 -47.15 49.29
C TRP A 320 43.21 -45.63 49.39
N LEU A 321 43.37 -45.26 50.68
CA LEU A 321 44.34 -44.35 51.32
C LEU A 321 44.25 -42.85 51.08
#